data_AF-A0A849FCS0-F1
#
_entry.id   AF-A0A849FCS0-F1
#
_cell.length_a   1.000
_cell.length_b   1.000
_cell.length_c   1.000
_cell.angle_alpha   90.00
_cell.angle_beta   90.00
_cell.angle_gamma   90.00
#
_symmetry.space_group_name_H-M   'P 1'
#
loop_
_entity.id
_entity.type
_entity.pdbx_description
1 polymer ?
#
loop_
_entity_poly.entity_id
_entity_poly.type
_entity_poly.pdbx_seq_one_letter_code
_entity_poly.pdbx_strand_id
1 'polypeptide(L)'
;MKAIKNSGLIIFILGLGIFTALIFIGKFEVNQETLDQVISEKGIKSEIFIEELQKNIVGIEFHGMLSLSPKITSALESSNQQHRSNKEYNKVIYTAPHDMAAYIGKKAGIGFIPNNKGIMWFLTFGLGIIGALMFIIPNLKLLGAKGIKNNGIYHENATNRGWIAWFVFIFLVCF
;
A
#
# COMPACT_ATOMS: atom_id res chain seq x y z
N MET A 1 26.86 22.84 -5.34
CA MET A 1 25.38 22.82 -5.47
C MET A 1 24.85 21.76 -6.44
N LYS A 2 25.44 21.56 -7.63
CA LYS A 2 24.98 20.51 -8.59
C LYS A 2 25.10 19.07 -8.03
N ALA A 3 26.19 18.76 -7.30
CA ALA A 3 26.36 17.46 -6.66
C ALA A 3 25.24 17.16 -5.64
N ILE A 4 24.89 18.13 -4.79
CA ILE A 4 23.80 18.03 -3.80
C ILE A 4 22.45 17.82 -4.50
N LYS A 5 22.20 18.54 -5.60
CA LYS A 5 20.99 18.36 -6.41
C LYS A 5 20.88 16.91 -6.91
N ASN A 6 21.94 16.40 -7.53
CA ASN A 6 21.92 15.08 -8.14
C ASN A 6 21.83 13.97 -7.08
N SER A 7 22.53 14.10 -5.95
CA SER A 7 22.39 13.15 -4.84
C SER A 7 20.99 13.19 -4.22
N GLY A 8 20.39 14.38 -4.09
CA GLY A 8 19.00 14.53 -3.66
C GLY A 8 18.00 13.82 -4.57
N LEU A 9 18.20 13.90 -5.90
CA LEU A 9 17.37 13.17 -6.86
C LEU A 9 17.49 11.65 -6.70
N ILE A 10 18.72 11.14 -6.52
CA ILE A 10 18.96 9.70 -6.30
C ILE A 10 18.25 9.24 -5.02
N ILE A 11 18.40 9.99 -3.92
CA ILE A 11 17.75 9.67 -2.64
C ILE A 11 16.23 9.67 -2.77
N PHE A 12 15.65 10.63 -3.50
CA PHE A 12 14.21 10.68 -3.76
C PHE A 12 13.74 9.44 -4.53
N ILE A 13 14.44 9.07 -5.61
CA ILE A 13 14.09 7.89 -6.42
C ILE A 13 14.21 6.60 -5.59
N LEU A 14 15.23 6.50 -4.73
CA LEU A 14 15.36 5.36 -3.81
C LEU A 14 14.19 5.28 -2.83
N GLY A 15 13.80 6.39 -2.20
CA GLY A 15 12.65 6.43 -1.29
C GLY A 15 11.34 6.03 -1.99
N LEU A 16 11.12 6.54 -3.20
CA LEU A 16 9.96 6.19 -4.03
C LEU A 16 9.99 4.72 -4.47
N GLY A 17 11.16 4.19 -4.81
CA GLY A 17 11.36 2.79 -5.18
C GLY A 17 11.05 1.84 -4.03
N ILE A 18 11.54 2.15 -2.82
CA ILE A 18 11.23 1.40 -1.60
C ILE A 18 9.72 1.45 -1.32
N PHE A 19 9.11 2.64 -1.40
CA PHE A 19 7.66 2.81 -1.20
C PHE A 19 6.84 1.94 -2.17
N THR A 20 7.20 1.93 -3.44
CA THR A 20 6.50 1.14 -4.47
C THR A 20 6.68 -0.36 -4.25
N ALA A 21 7.89 -0.81 -3.88
CA ALA A 21 8.19 -2.21 -3.66
C ALA A 21 7.46 -2.80 -2.44
N LEU A 22 7.11 -1.97 -1.45
CA LEU A 22 6.53 -2.44 -0.19
C LEU A 22 5.21 -3.18 -0.34
N ILE A 23 4.39 -2.81 -1.33
CA ILE A 23 3.10 -3.46 -1.58
C ILE A 23 3.29 -4.95 -1.92
N PHE A 24 4.45 -5.32 -2.51
CA PHE A 24 4.73 -6.67 -2.98
C PHE A 24 5.48 -7.56 -1.96
N ILE A 25 6.12 -6.96 -0.96
CA ILE A 25 7.05 -7.68 -0.05
C ILE A 25 6.37 -8.05 1.30
N GLY A 26 5.18 -7.52 1.57
CA GLY A 26 4.44 -7.80 2.81
C GLY A 26 4.11 -9.28 2.99
N LYS A 27 4.36 -9.81 4.18
CA LYS A 27 3.93 -11.15 4.62
C LYS A 27 2.74 -11.01 5.56
N PHE A 28 1.79 -11.92 5.44
CA PHE A 28 0.56 -11.91 6.21
C PHE A 28 0.27 -13.30 6.76
N GLU A 29 -0.09 -13.39 8.02
CA GLU A 29 -0.53 -14.63 8.65
C GLU A 29 -1.68 -14.29 9.60
N VAL A 30 -2.83 -14.93 9.39
CA VAL A 30 -3.95 -14.81 10.32
C VAL A 30 -3.77 -15.90 11.36
N ASN A 31 -3.49 -15.54 12.60
CA ASN A 31 -3.47 -16.49 13.71
C ASN A 31 -4.83 -16.52 14.43
N GLN A 32 -4.98 -17.46 15.37
CA GLN A 32 -6.23 -17.61 16.14
C GLN A 32 -6.60 -16.31 16.87
N GLU A 33 -5.62 -15.66 17.51
CA GLU A 33 -5.83 -14.41 18.24
C GLU A 33 -6.37 -13.30 17.33
N THR A 34 -5.82 -13.18 16.11
CA THR A 34 -6.28 -12.22 15.11
C THR A 34 -7.72 -12.49 14.70
N LEU A 35 -8.06 -13.75 14.46
CA LEU A 35 -9.42 -14.15 14.10
C LEU A 35 -10.41 -13.85 15.24
N ASP A 36 -10.07 -14.23 16.46
CA ASP A 36 -10.90 -14.00 17.65
C ASP A 36 -11.14 -12.50 17.87
N GLN A 37 -10.10 -11.68 17.70
CA GLN A 37 -10.20 -10.23 17.77
C GLN A 37 -11.13 -9.67 16.69
N VAL A 38 -11.02 -10.14 15.44
CA VAL A 38 -11.88 -9.71 14.34
C VAL A 38 -13.33 -10.09 14.60
N ILE A 39 -13.59 -11.31 15.08
CA ILE A 39 -14.93 -11.79 15.41
C ILE A 39 -15.57 -10.89 16.49
N SER A 40 -14.81 -10.61 17.55
CA SER A 40 -15.28 -9.78 18.68
C SER A 40 -15.56 -8.34 18.24
N GLU A 41 -14.60 -7.69 17.57
CA GLU A 41 -14.69 -6.28 17.18
C GLU A 41 -15.75 -6.03 16.09
N LYS A 42 -15.98 -6.98 15.18
CA LYS A 42 -16.98 -6.88 14.11
C LYS A 42 -18.32 -7.52 14.45
N GLY A 43 -18.44 -8.18 15.61
CA GLY A 43 -19.65 -8.88 16.02
C GLY A 43 -20.08 -9.97 15.03
N ILE A 44 -19.12 -10.72 14.50
CA ILE A 44 -19.38 -11.76 13.48
C ILE A 44 -20.07 -12.95 14.13
N LYS A 45 -21.25 -13.33 13.60
CA LYS A 45 -22.04 -14.47 14.09
C LYS A 45 -22.09 -15.64 13.12
N SER A 46 -21.57 -15.47 11.91
CA SER A 46 -21.59 -16.51 10.88
C SER A 46 -20.56 -17.59 11.21
N GLU A 47 -21.03 -18.78 11.58
CA GLU A 47 -20.17 -19.94 11.83
C GLU A 47 -19.49 -20.40 10.53
N ILE A 48 -20.19 -20.30 9.39
CA ILE A 48 -19.68 -20.70 8.07
C ILE A 48 -18.43 -19.91 7.69
N PHE A 49 -18.50 -18.58 7.80
CA PHE A 49 -17.35 -17.71 7.58
C PHE A 49 -16.18 -18.04 8.52
N ILE A 50 -16.46 -18.25 9.81
CA ILE A 50 -15.43 -18.55 10.81
C ILE A 50 -14.74 -19.88 10.49
N GLU A 51 -15.51 -20.93 10.20
CA GLU A 51 -14.98 -22.25 9.82
C GLU A 51 -14.15 -22.19 8.54
N GLU A 52 -14.60 -21.44 7.53
CA GLU A 52 -13.88 -21.26 6.27
C GLU A 52 -12.53 -20.55 6.48
N LEU A 53 -12.50 -19.49 7.30
CA LEU A 53 -11.25 -18.83 7.69
C LEU A 53 -10.35 -19.78 8.46
N GLN A 54 -10.89 -20.50 9.44
CA GLN A 54 -10.15 -21.45 10.28
C GLN A 54 -9.46 -22.52 9.45
N LYS A 55 -10.15 -23.05 8.44
CA LYS A 55 -9.68 -24.15 7.61
C LYS A 55 -8.66 -23.73 6.56
N ASN A 56 -8.89 -22.57 5.92
CA ASN A 56 -8.20 -22.22 4.67
C ASN A 56 -7.30 -20.99 4.79
N ILE A 57 -7.30 -20.29 5.93
CA ILE A 57 -6.54 -19.04 6.13
C ILE A 57 -5.77 -19.05 7.46
N VAL A 58 -6.34 -19.55 8.57
CA VAL A 58 -5.67 -19.49 9.87
C VAL A 58 -4.42 -20.39 9.89
N GLY A 59 -3.30 -19.82 10.36
CA GLY A 59 -2.00 -20.51 10.44
C GLY A 59 -1.29 -20.71 9.11
N ILE A 60 -1.77 -20.07 8.03
CA ILE A 60 -1.14 -20.11 6.70
C ILE A 60 -0.48 -18.76 6.42
N GLU A 61 0.81 -18.80 6.03
CA GLU A 61 1.54 -17.61 5.59
C GLU A 61 1.17 -17.26 4.14
N PHE A 62 0.86 -15.99 3.92
CA PHE A 62 0.54 -15.40 2.62
C PHE A 62 1.58 -14.35 2.23
N HIS A 63 2.00 -14.42 0.96
CA HIS A 63 2.85 -13.40 0.36
C HIS A 63 1.99 -12.35 -0.33
N GLY A 64 1.89 -11.18 0.30
CA GLY A 64 1.14 -10.03 -0.20
C GLY A 64 -0.38 -10.15 -0.01
N MET A 65 -1.05 -9.00 0.03
CA MET A 65 -2.52 -8.94 0.07
C MET A 65 -3.17 -9.50 -1.20
N LEU A 66 -2.44 -9.58 -2.31
CA LEU A 66 -2.96 -10.17 -3.55
C LEU A 66 -3.25 -11.67 -3.43
N SER A 67 -2.58 -12.39 -2.51
CA SER A 67 -2.85 -13.81 -2.25
C SER A 67 -3.86 -14.02 -1.11
N LEU A 68 -3.85 -13.15 -0.09
CA LEU A 68 -4.77 -13.24 1.05
C LEU A 68 -6.18 -12.70 0.75
N SER A 69 -6.28 -11.52 0.12
CA SER A 69 -7.57 -10.84 -0.07
C SER A 69 -8.62 -11.71 -0.78
N PRO A 70 -8.31 -12.37 -1.93
CA PRO A 70 -9.31 -13.17 -2.63
C PRO A 70 -9.89 -14.30 -1.78
N LYS A 71 -9.08 -14.92 -0.91
CA LYS A 71 -9.56 -16.00 -0.03
C LYS A 71 -10.56 -15.47 1.00
N ILE A 72 -10.28 -14.31 1.59
CA ILE A 72 -11.20 -13.67 2.55
C ILE A 72 -12.47 -13.21 1.85
N THR A 73 -12.35 -12.56 0.68
CA THR A 73 -13.52 -12.06 -0.05
C THR A 73 -14.43 -13.19 -0.48
N SER A 74 -13.87 -14.27 -1.05
CA SER A 74 -14.65 -15.44 -1.46
C SER A 74 -15.28 -16.17 -0.28
N ALA A 75 -14.58 -16.30 0.86
CA ALA A 75 -15.14 -16.86 2.08
C ALA A 75 -16.36 -16.06 2.57
N LEU A 76 -16.26 -14.73 2.58
CA LEU A 76 -17.33 -13.85 3.01
C LEU A 76 -18.53 -13.88 2.06
N GLU A 77 -18.28 -13.82 0.75
CA GLU A 77 -19.32 -13.85 -0.28
C GLU A 77 -20.09 -15.17 -0.25
N SER A 78 -19.37 -16.30 -0.19
CA SER A 78 -19.96 -17.64 -0.11
C SER A 78 -20.81 -17.81 1.15
N SER A 79 -20.27 -17.44 2.32
CA SER A 79 -21.01 -17.48 3.59
C SER A 79 -22.27 -16.60 3.54
N ASN A 80 -22.15 -15.37 3.05
CA ASN A 80 -23.30 -14.46 2.94
C ASN A 80 -24.36 -14.98 1.97
N GLN A 81 -23.95 -15.57 0.84
CA GLN A 81 -24.87 -16.17 -0.12
C GLN A 81 -25.64 -17.32 0.52
N GLN A 82 -24.95 -18.19 1.27
CA GLN A 82 -25.57 -19.31 1.99
C GLN A 82 -26.58 -18.81 3.03
N HIS A 83 -26.19 -17.86 3.90
CA HIS A 83 -27.09 -17.31 4.92
C HIS A 83 -28.30 -16.60 4.32
N ARG A 84 -28.14 -15.89 3.19
CA ARG A 84 -29.26 -15.26 2.47
C ARG A 84 -30.22 -16.30 1.90
N SER A 85 -29.71 -17.39 1.32
CA SER A 85 -30.53 -18.51 0.84
C SER A 85 -31.34 -19.15 1.98
N ASN A 86 -30.71 -19.31 3.15
CA ASN A 86 -31.31 -19.89 4.35
C ASN A 86 -32.19 -18.91 5.15
N LYS A 87 -32.30 -17.65 4.72
CA LYS A 87 -33.02 -16.56 5.43
C LYS A 87 -32.45 -16.23 6.82
N GLU A 88 -31.17 -16.49 7.06
CA GLU A 88 -30.44 -16.23 8.31
C GLU A 88 -29.80 -14.83 8.32
N TYR A 89 -30.61 -13.78 8.16
CA TYR A 89 -30.11 -12.41 7.98
C TYR A 89 -29.32 -11.87 9.17
N ASN A 90 -29.55 -12.39 10.38
CA ASN A 90 -28.81 -12.03 11.59
C ASN A 90 -27.34 -12.51 11.57
N LYS A 91 -26.97 -13.41 10.66
CA LYS A 91 -25.60 -13.93 10.48
C LYS A 91 -24.87 -13.31 9.29
N VAL A 92 -25.57 -12.54 8.45
CA VAL A 92 -25.00 -11.89 7.27
C VAL A 92 -24.02 -10.79 7.68
N ILE A 93 -22.83 -10.82 7.11
CA ILE A 93 -21.79 -9.83 7.31
C ILE A 93 -21.97 -8.71 6.26
N TYR A 94 -22.39 -7.52 6.70
CA TYR A 94 -22.68 -6.40 5.80
C TYR A 94 -21.44 -5.56 5.41
N THR A 95 -20.29 -5.83 6.01
CA THR A 95 -19.02 -5.20 5.58
C THR A 95 -18.69 -5.66 4.17
N ALA A 96 -18.27 -4.74 3.29
CA ALA A 96 -17.88 -5.10 1.94
C ALA A 96 -16.73 -6.13 1.97
N PRO A 97 -16.70 -7.12 1.05
CA PRO A 97 -15.68 -8.17 1.06
C PRO A 97 -14.25 -7.62 1.08
N HIS A 98 -13.96 -6.63 0.23
CA HIS A 98 -12.64 -6.01 0.15
C HIS A 98 -12.26 -5.24 1.42
N ASP A 99 -13.24 -4.58 2.07
CA ASP A 99 -13.01 -3.89 3.34
C ASP A 99 -12.71 -4.87 4.47
N MET A 100 -13.39 -6.03 4.48
CA MET A 100 -13.09 -7.10 5.43
C MET A 100 -11.69 -7.67 5.21
N ALA A 101 -11.32 -7.91 3.95
CA ALA A 101 -9.98 -8.36 3.60
C ALA A 101 -8.91 -7.37 4.06
N ALA A 102 -9.09 -6.07 3.79
CA ALA A 102 -8.19 -5.01 4.24
C ALA A 102 -8.13 -4.92 5.78
N TYR A 103 -9.26 -5.09 6.46
CA TYR A 103 -9.34 -5.07 7.92
C TYR A 103 -8.53 -6.20 8.56
N ILE A 104 -8.75 -7.44 8.10
CA ILE A 104 -8.03 -8.62 8.57
C ILE A 104 -6.55 -8.50 8.21
N GLY A 105 -6.23 -8.17 6.96
CA GLY A 105 -4.85 -8.02 6.49
C GLY A 105 -4.03 -7.01 7.28
N LYS A 106 -4.64 -5.88 7.68
CA LYS A 106 -3.98 -4.86 8.52
C LYS A 106 -3.53 -5.42 9.89
N LYS A 107 -4.28 -6.37 10.46
CA LYS A 107 -3.95 -7.02 11.73
C LYS A 107 -3.02 -8.22 11.54
N ALA A 108 -3.15 -8.91 10.41
CA ALA A 108 -2.41 -10.12 10.06
C ALA A 108 -0.98 -9.87 9.53
N GLY A 109 -0.54 -8.62 9.39
CA GLY A 109 0.79 -8.31 8.87
C GLY A 109 1.90 -8.82 9.79
N ILE A 110 2.84 -9.61 9.26
CA ILE A 110 4.00 -10.16 9.99
C ILE A 110 5.35 -9.80 9.33
N GLY A 111 6.44 -10.03 10.07
CA GLY A 111 7.80 -9.84 9.59
C GLY A 111 8.39 -8.45 9.81
N PHE A 112 9.37 -8.06 9.00
CA PHE A 112 10.18 -6.86 9.24
C PHE A 112 9.38 -5.55 9.18
N ILE A 113 8.45 -5.44 8.22
CA ILE A 113 7.68 -4.22 7.95
C ILE A 113 6.81 -3.81 9.17
N PRO A 114 5.92 -4.66 9.69
CA PRO A 114 5.08 -4.31 10.84
C PRO A 114 5.87 -4.12 12.14
N ASN A 115 7.03 -4.78 12.28
CA ASN A 115 7.90 -4.64 13.45
C ASN A 115 8.72 -3.34 13.45
N ASN A 116 8.92 -2.71 12.28
CA ASN A 116 9.80 -1.55 12.11
C ASN A 116 9.08 -0.35 11.47
N LYS A 117 7.83 -0.09 11.85
CA LYS A 117 6.97 0.96 11.25
C LYS A 117 7.66 2.32 11.12
N GLY A 118 8.41 2.75 12.15
CA GLY A 118 9.14 4.01 12.14
C GLY A 118 10.26 4.07 11.09
N ILE A 119 11.06 3.00 11.01
CA ILE A 119 12.13 2.88 10.00
C ILE A 119 11.50 2.83 8.61
N MET A 120 10.45 2.04 8.43
CA MET A 120 9.77 1.93 7.14
C MET A 120 9.18 3.26 6.68
N TRP A 121 8.56 4.02 7.59
CA TRP A 121 8.08 5.36 7.30
C TRP A 121 9.22 6.32 6.91
N PHE A 122 10.36 6.24 7.60
CA PHE A 122 11.52 7.07 7.27
C PHE A 122 12.13 6.69 5.91
N LEU A 123 12.26 5.39 5.60
CA LEU A 123 12.82 4.93 4.34
C LEU A 123 11.95 5.27 3.13
N THR A 124 10.63 5.36 3.30
CA THR A 124 9.70 5.74 2.23
C THR A 124 9.53 7.25 2.14
N PHE A 125 8.95 7.86 3.17
CA PHE A 125 8.59 9.27 3.18
C PHE A 125 9.76 10.15 3.61
N GLY A 126 10.53 9.74 4.63
CA GLY A 126 11.68 10.51 5.11
C GLY A 126 12.73 10.73 4.03
N LEU A 127 13.16 9.67 3.35
CA LEU A 127 14.09 9.76 2.21
C LEU A 127 13.50 10.58 1.07
N GLY A 128 12.21 10.40 0.75
CA GLY A 128 11.51 11.22 -0.25
C GLY A 128 11.56 12.71 0.07
N ILE A 129 11.22 13.10 1.29
CA ILE A 129 11.24 14.50 1.73
C ILE A 129 12.66 15.08 1.69
N ILE A 130 13.64 14.36 2.26
CA ILE A 130 15.04 14.82 2.30
C ILE A 130 15.60 14.94 0.89
N GLY A 131 15.39 13.93 0.04
CA GLY A 131 15.83 13.92 -1.35
C GLY A 131 15.22 15.06 -2.16
N ALA A 132 13.91 15.31 -2.01
CA ALA A 132 13.22 16.41 -2.67
C ALA A 132 13.77 17.78 -2.23
N LEU A 133 13.98 17.99 -0.94
CA LEU A 133 14.56 19.25 -0.43
C LEU A 133 15.99 19.46 -0.92
N MET A 134 16.81 18.40 -0.92
CA MET A 134 18.17 18.42 -1.47
C MET A 134 18.20 18.68 -2.97
N PHE A 135 17.13 18.38 -3.70
CA PHE A 135 17.00 18.73 -5.12
C PHE A 135 16.51 20.17 -5.33
N ILE A 136 15.47 20.58 -4.60
CA ILE A 136 14.78 21.87 -4.78
C ILE A 136 15.64 23.04 -4.29
N ILE A 137 16.22 22.96 -3.09
CA ILE A 137 16.95 24.09 -2.48
C ILE A 137 18.17 24.50 -3.33
N PRO A 138 19.04 23.58 -3.79
CA PRO A 138 20.12 23.94 -4.71
C PRO A 138 19.63 24.50 -6.03
N ASN A 139 18.51 24.01 -6.56
CA ASN A 139 17.93 24.51 -7.80
C ASN A 139 17.56 25.99 -7.69
N LEU A 140 17.00 26.45 -6.56
CA LEU A 140 16.69 27.87 -6.34
C LEU A 140 17.92 28.77 -6.50
N LYS A 141 19.09 28.32 -6.03
CA LYS A 141 20.35 29.07 -6.20
C LYS A 141 20.94 28.90 -7.61
N LEU A 142 20.85 27.71 -8.20
CA LEU A 142 21.44 27.39 -9.50
C LEU A 142 20.71 28.04 -10.68
N LEU A 143 19.38 28.16 -10.60
CA LEU A 143 18.55 28.77 -11.66
C LEU A 143 18.71 30.29 -11.70
N GLY A 144 19.16 30.93 -10.61
CA GLY A 144 19.31 32.38 -10.51
C GLY A 144 17.96 33.09 -10.32
N ALA A 145 17.95 34.43 -10.41
CA ALA A 145 16.72 35.21 -10.24
C ALA A 145 15.69 34.90 -11.34
N LYS A 146 14.41 34.86 -10.95
CA LYS A 146 13.28 34.58 -11.85
C LYS A 146 13.29 35.53 -13.05
N GLY A 147 13.09 35.00 -14.26
CA GLY A 147 12.89 35.79 -15.48
C GLY A 147 14.15 36.24 -16.24
N ILE A 148 15.37 36.04 -15.69
CA ILE A 148 16.61 36.52 -16.33
C ILE A 148 17.16 35.53 -17.39
N LYS A 149 16.80 34.23 -17.32
CA LYS A 149 17.38 33.19 -18.19
C LYS A 149 16.29 32.39 -18.90
N ASN A 150 16.37 32.27 -20.23
CA ASN A 150 15.62 31.28 -21.01
C ASN A 150 16.29 29.91 -20.84
N ASN A 151 15.79 29.13 -19.89
CA ASN A 151 16.28 27.80 -19.55
C ASN A 151 15.53 26.67 -20.28
N GLY A 152 14.68 27.00 -21.26
CA GLY A 152 14.00 26.00 -22.10
C GLY A 152 13.08 25.05 -21.34
N ILE A 153 12.57 25.39 -20.14
CA ILE A 153 11.80 24.45 -19.30
C ILE A 153 10.60 23.85 -20.02
N TYR A 154 9.98 24.57 -20.93
CA TYR A 154 8.82 24.07 -21.69
C TYR A 154 9.21 23.06 -22.77
N HIS A 155 10.50 22.81 -23.00
CA HIS A 155 11.01 21.78 -23.91
C HIS A 155 11.67 20.61 -23.16
N GLU A 156 11.78 20.69 -21.84
CA GLU A 156 12.32 19.60 -21.02
C GLU A 156 11.32 18.45 -20.93
N ASN A 157 11.80 17.21 -21.06
CA ASN A 157 10.96 16.00 -21.05
C ASN A 157 10.14 15.82 -19.76
N ALA A 158 10.60 16.41 -18.65
CA ALA A 158 9.92 16.34 -17.35
C ALA A 158 8.79 17.36 -17.18
N THR A 159 8.75 18.42 -18.01
CA THR A 159 7.80 19.55 -17.90
C THR A 159 7.03 19.80 -19.20
N ASN A 160 7.16 18.89 -20.18
CA ASN A 160 6.39 18.86 -21.42
C ASN A 160 5.99 17.41 -21.77
N ARG A 161 5.29 17.21 -22.89
CA ARG A 161 4.93 15.90 -23.46
C ARG A 161 6.20 15.13 -23.89
N GLY A 162 6.76 14.35 -22.97
CA GLY A 162 7.93 13.51 -23.18
C GLY A 162 7.79 12.13 -22.54
N TRP A 163 8.81 11.29 -22.69
CA TRP A 163 8.81 9.93 -22.14
C TRP A 163 8.68 9.89 -20.61
N ILE A 164 9.22 10.90 -19.91
CA ILE A 164 9.09 11.04 -18.44
C ILE A 164 7.63 11.28 -18.07
N ALA A 165 6.91 12.12 -18.82
CA ALA A 165 5.49 12.37 -18.58
C ALA A 165 4.65 11.09 -18.77
N TRP A 166 4.93 10.29 -19.81
CA TRP A 166 4.27 9.00 -20.02
C TRP A 166 4.62 7.98 -18.94
N PHE A 167 5.88 7.92 -18.52
CA PHE A 167 6.30 7.04 -17.42
C PHE A 167 5.57 7.39 -16.12
N VAL A 168 5.52 8.68 -15.74
CA VAL A 168 4.80 9.14 -14.55
C VAL A 168 3.30 8.88 -14.68
N PHE A 169 2.72 9.09 -15.87
CA PHE A 169 1.31 8.78 -16.13
C PHE A 169 1.00 7.30 -15.91
N ILE A 170 1.77 6.39 -16.53
CA ILE A 170 1.59 4.95 -16.36
C ILE A 170 1.76 4.57 -14.90
N PHE A 171 2.79 5.11 -14.22
CA PHE A 171 3.00 4.87 -12.80
C PHE A 171 1.78 5.29 -11.97
N LEU A 172 1.22 6.50 -12.15
CA LEU A 172 0.09 6.99 -11.38
C LEU A 172 -1.26 6.30 -11.69
N VAL A 173 -1.40 5.73 -12.89
CA VAL A 173 -2.61 4.97 -13.25
C VAL A 173 -2.54 3.53 -12.75
N CYS A 174 -1.34 2.92 -12.76
CA CYS A 174 -1.15 1.54 -12.32
C CYS A 174 -0.94 1.39 -10.81
N PHE A 175 -0.43 2.42 -10.13
CA PHE A 175 -0.16 2.45 -8.70
C PHE A 175 -1.41 2.91 -7.91
#